data_AF-Q2JPU3-F1
#
_entry.id   AF-Q2JPU3-F1
#
_cell.length_a   1.000
_cell.length_b   1.000
_cell.length_c   1.000
_cell.angle_alpha   90.00
_cell.angle_beta   90.00
_cell.angle_gamma   90.00
#
_symmetry.space_group_name_H-M   'P 1'
#
loop_
_entity.id
_entity.type
_entity.pdbx_description
1 polymer ?
#
loop_
_entity_poly.entity_id
_entity_poly.type
_entity_poly.pdbx_seq_one_letter_code
_entity_poly.pdbx_strand_id
1 'polypeptide(L)'
;MGKSSRQSKTFRRRSPSASVEVEQKPAKKEPVAVIPPEVSRRMVRRILVFSGIPSGLGLSSFFVNYYLLTNHVVALPPYFTLAESLTLFGLGFLGISYGVFSASWDPEPGSLLGIGEFRRNLGNIIQQWRESAARSSESSDSREA
;
A
#
# COMPACT_ATOMS: atom_id res chain seq x y z
N MET A 1 60.38 -21.83 34.44
CA MET A 1 60.47 -20.35 34.39
C MET A 1 60.32 -19.95 32.93
N GLY A 2 59.38 -19.13 32.46
CA GLY A 2 58.57 -18.13 33.11
C GLY A 2 58.75 -16.79 32.39
N LYS A 3 57.83 -16.49 31.45
CA LYS A 3 57.48 -15.17 30.89
C LYS A 3 58.35 -14.63 29.73
N SER A 4 57.72 -14.51 28.55
CA SER A 4 58.01 -13.46 27.58
C SER A 4 56.69 -12.93 27.00
N SER A 5 56.49 -11.64 27.20
CA SER A 5 55.33 -10.83 26.83
C SER A 5 55.42 -10.37 25.38
N ARG A 6 54.40 -10.63 24.55
CA ARG A 6 54.19 -9.90 23.28
C ARG A 6 52.70 -9.67 22.98
N GLN A 7 52.34 -8.39 23.12
CA GLN A 7 51.47 -7.57 22.29
C GLN A 7 50.04 -8.03 21.92
N SER A 8 49.12 -7.20 22.42
CA SER A 8 47.76 -6.88 21.99
C SER A 8 47.35 -7.27 20.57
N LYS A 9 46.29 -8.07 20.47
CA LYS A 9 45.34 -7.99 19.36
C LYS A 9 43.98 -7.59 19.91
N THR A 10 43.64 -6.34 19.66
CA THR A 10 42.29 -5.79 19.61
C THR A 10 41.36 -6.71 18.83
N PHE A 11 40.30 -7.21 19.45
CA PHE A 11 39.01 -7.30 18.77
C PHE A 11 37.87 -7.13 19.77
N ARG A 12 37.23 -5.97 19.66
CA ARG A 12 36.19 -5.45 20.53
C ARG A 12 34.90 -6.25 20.25
N ARG A 13 34.33 -6.87 21.30
CA ARG A 13 32.94 -7.34 21.30
C ARG A 13 32.00 -6.21 20.86
N ARG A 14 31.17 -6.48 19.85
CA ARG A 14 29.88 -5.80 19.59
C ARG A 14 28.99 -6.75 18.78
N SER A 15 28.01 -7.36 19.44
CA SER A 15 26.66 -7.53 18.87
C SER A 15 25.94 -6.18 19.10
N PRO A 16 24.91 -5.75 18.34
CA PRO A 16 23.77 -6.59 17.91
C PRO A 16 23.11 -6.20 16.56
N SER A 17 21.98 -6.87 16.27
CA SER A 17 20.89 -6.41 15.41
C SER A 17 21.16 -6.35 13.91
N ALA A 18 20.86 -7.46 13.23
CA ALA A 18 20.56 -7.45 11.80
C ALA A 18 19.24 -6.68 11.59
N SER A 19 19.35 -5.36 11.49
CA SER A 19 18.33 -4.54 10.88
C SER A 19 18.34 -4.84 9.39
N VAL A 20 17.23 -5.39 8.89
CA VAL A 20 16.99 -5.58 7.46
C VAL A 20 16.96 -4.19 6.82
N GLU A 21 18.07 -3.82 6.20
CA GLU A 21 18.14 -2.65 5.33
C GLU A 21 17.42 -3.00 4.03
N VAL A 22 16.14 -2.62 3.96
CA VAL A 22 15.42 -2.58 2.69
C VAL A 22 16.01 -1.42 1.91
N GLU A 23 17.00 -1.74 1.08
CA GLU A 23 17.59 -0.85 0.09
C GLU A 23 16.48 -0.35 -0.85
N GLN A 24 15.96 0.85 -0.56
CA GLN A 24 15.04 1.56 -1.44
C GLN A 24 15.79 2.05 -2.67
N LYS A 25 15.87 1.18 -3.69
CA LYS A 25 16.27 1.56 -5.04
C LYS A 25 15.32 2.67 -5.54
N PRO A 26 15.81 3.83 -6.00
CA PRO A 26 14.93 4.89 -6.44
C PRO A 26 14.32 4.48 -7.79
N ALA A 27 13.04 4.10 -7.77
CA ALA A 27 12.26 4.01 -8.99
C ALA A 27 12.25 5.41 -9.65
N LYS A 28 12.57 5.46 -10.95
CA LYS A 28 12.52 6.67 -11.78
C LYS A 28 11.23 7.44 -11.48
N LYS A 29 11.37 8.62 -10.89
CA LYS A 29 10.26 9.55 -10.68
C LYS A 29 10.04 10.28 -12.01
N GLU A 30 9.05 9.83 -12.77
CA GLU A 30 8.28 10.73 -13.64
C GLU A 30 7.88 11.96 -12.79
N PRO A 31 7.82 13.18 -13.35
CA PRO A 31 7.51 14.38 -12.58
C PRO A 31 6.02 14.38 -12.22
N VAL A 32 5.64 13.55 -11.25
CA VAL A 32 4.40 13.66 -10.51
C VAL A 32 4.45 15.05 -9.90
N ALA A 33 3.50 15.91 -10.30
CA ALA A 33 3.26 17.22 -9.69
C ALA A 33 3.57 17.13 -8.20
N VAL A 34 4.37 18.04 -7.64
CA VAL A 34 4.94 17.94 -6.29
C VAL A 34 3.80 17.81 -5.26
N ILE A 35 3.34 16.59 -5.01
CA ILE A 35 2.33 16.30 -4.01
C ILE A 35 3.02 16.57 -2.68
N PRO A 36 2.51 17.50 -1.86
CA PRO A 36 3.11 17.80 -0.58
C PRO A 36 3.35 16.52 0.22
N PRO A 37 4.51 16.37 0.88
CA PRO A 37 4.86 15.14 1.58
C PRO A 37 3.84 14.76 2.68
N GLU A 38 3.15 15.75 3.23
CA GLU A 38 2.08 15.54 4.21
C GLU A 38 0.84 14.85 3.61
N VAL A 39 0.48 15.21 2.38
CA VAL A 39 -0.65 14.61 1.66
C VAL A 39 -0.32 13.16 1.30
N SER A 40 0.88 12.92 0.74
CA SER A 40 1.30 11.57 0.36
C SER A 40 1.38 10.64 1.58
N ARG A 41 1.88 11.13 2.72
CA ARG A 41 1.92 10.36 3.97
C ARG A 41 0.52 9.99 4.47
N ARG A 42 -0.44 10.91 4.39
CA ARG A 42 -1.86 10.64 4.75
C ARG A 42 -2.50 9.65 3.78
N MET A 43 -2.23 9.78 2.49
CA MET A 43 -2.72 8.88 1.44
C MET A 43 -2.21 7.46 1.66
N VAL A 44 -0.89 7.30 1.84
CA VAL A 44 -0.26 6.01 2.14
C VAL A 44 -0.82 5.42 3.43
N ARG A 45 -1.01 6.21 4.49
CA ARG A 45 -1.59 5.71 5.75
C ARG A 45 -2.99 5.14 5.55
N ARG A 46 -3.86 5.83 4.80
CA ARG A 46 -5.22 5.34 4.51
C ARG A 46 -5.19 4.08 3.65
N ILE A 47 -4.36 4.05 2.62
CA ILE A 47 -4.14 2.85 1.82
C ILE A 47 -3.73 1.68 2.71
N LEU A 48 -2.72 1.85 3.56
CA LEU A 48 -2.24 0.79 4.45
C LEU A 48 -3.30 0.32 5.45
N VAL A 49 -4.14 1.22 5.97
CA VAL A 49 -5.23 0.83 6.88
C VAL A 49 -6.33 0.09 6.12
N PHE A 50 -6.86 0.68 5.05
CA PHE A 50 -8.00 0.13 4.31
C PHE A 50 -7.65 -1.13 3.51
N SER A 51 -6.43 -1.26 2.98
CA SER A 51 -6.00 -2.47 2.28
C SER A 51 -5.28 -3.46 3.19
N GLY A 52 -4.49 -2.97 4.14
CA GLY A 52 -3.65 -3.80 4.99
C GLY A 52 -4.44 -4.58 6.03
N ILE A 53 -5.50 -4.00 6.61
CA ILE A 53 -6.39 -4.74 7.52
C ILE A 53 -7.04 -5.95 6.82
N PRO A 54 -7.79 -5.78 5.71
CA PRO A 54 -8.40 -6.93 5.05
C PRO A 54 -7.38 -7.89 4.44
N SER A 55 -6.23 -7.41 3.94
CA SER A 55 -5.16 -8.30 3.44
C SER A 55 -4.51 -9.11 4.56
N GLY A 56 -4.26 -8.48 5.71
CA GLY A 56 -3.74 -9.14 6.91
C GLY A 56 -4.72 -10.16 7.47
N LEU A 57 -6.02 -9.83 7.46
CA LEU A 57 -7.08 -10.78 7.79
C LEU A 57 -7.14 -11.94 6.80
N GLY A 58 -7.03 -11.67 5.49
CA GLY A 58 -6.96 -12.70 4.46
C GLY A 58 -5.82 -13.68 4.68
N LEU A 59 -4.62 -13.14 4.97
CA LEU A 59 -3.47 -13.97 5.28
C LEU A 59 -3.65 -14.76 6.58
N SER A 60 -4.18 -14.12 7.64
CA SER A 60 -4.48 -14.77 8.92
C SER A 60 -5.54 -15.86 8.77
N SER A 61 -6.50 -15.69 7.85
CA SER A 61 -7.60 -16.63 7.69
C SER A 61 -7.14 -17.97 7.15
N PHE A 62 -6.06 -18.03 6.37
CA PHE A 62 -5.46 -19.30 5.98
C PHE A 62 -4.98 -20.13 7.18
N PHE A 63 -4.39 -19.49 8.19
CA PHE A 63 -3.97 -20.18 9.42
C PHE A 63 -5.17 -20.69 10.22
N VAL A 64 -6.21 -19.87 10.32
CA VAL A 64 -7.47 -20.23 10.98
C VAL A 64 -8.11 -21.42 10.26
N ASN A 65 -8.30 -21.32 8.94
CA ASN A 65 -8.85 -22.38 8.11
C ASN A 65 -8.03 -23.68 8.22
N TYR A 66 -6.69 -23.60 8.16
CA TYR A 66 -5.82 -24.76 8.36
C TYR A 66 -6.04 -25.45 9.72
N TYR A 67 -6.15 -24.65 10.79
CA TYR A 67 -6.42 -25.18 12.13
C TYR A 67 -7.80 -25.85 12.21
N LEU A 68 -8.84 -25.23 11.65
CA LEU A 68 -10.21 -25.79 11.59
C LEU A 68 -10.26 -27.12 10.83
N LEU A 69 -9.58 -27.21 9.67
CA LEU A 69 -9.50 -28.42 8.87
C LEU A 69 -8.76 -29.54 9.59
N THR A 70 -7.63 -29.23 10.22
CA THR A 70 -6.76 -30.22 10.88
C THR A 70 -7.39 -30.82 12.14
N ASN A 71 -8.15 -30.02 12.89
CA ASN A 71 -8.86 -30.49 14.08
C ASN A 71 -10.24 -31.12 13.74
N HIS A 72 -10.57 -31.27 12.46
CA HIS A 72 -11.86 -31.79 11.98
C HIS A 72 -13.09 -31.09 12.61
N VAL A 73 -12.95 -29.81 13.00
CA VAL A 73 -14.02 -29.06 13.67
C VAL A 73 -15.14 -28.75 12.69
N VAL A 74 -14.78 -28.41 11.44
CA VAL A 74 -15.72 -28.08 10.37
C VAL A 74 -15.18 -28.63 9.04
N ALA A 75 -16.02 -29.29 8.26
CA ALA A 75 -15.72 -29.67 6.88
C ALA A 75 -15.99 -28.47 5.96
N LEU A 76 -14.97 -27.64 5.73
CA LEU A 76 -15.10 -26.47 4.84
C LEU A 76 -14.91 -26.90 3.37
N PRO A 77 -15.91 -26.67 2.50
CA PRO A 77 -15.78 -26.96 1.09
C PRO A 77 -14.71 -26.08 0.42
N PRO A 78 -14.03 -26.54 -0.65
CA PRO A 78 -12.98 -25.76 -1.32
C PRO A 78 -13.44 -24.41 -1.89
N TYR A 79 -14.74 -24.25 -2.21
CA TYR A 79 -15.27 -22.97 -2.70
C TYR A 79 -15.35 -21.91 -1.60
N PHE A 80 -15.41 -22.30 -0.32
CA PHE A 80 -15.48 -21.37 0.80
C PHE A 80 -14.17 -20.60 0.93
N THR A 81 -13.04 -21.31 0.94
CA THR A 81 -11.70 -20.71 1.02
C THR A 81 -11.40 -19.85 -0.20
N LEU A 82 -11.88 -20.25 -1.38
CA LEU A 82 -11.81 -19.44 -2.59
C LEU A 82 -12.60 -18.13 -2.43
N ALA A 83 -13.86 -18.20 -1.99
CA ALA A 83 -14.71 -17.03 -1.81
C ALA A 83 -14.16 -16.08 -0.74
N GLU A 84 -13.67 -16.63 0.36
CA GLU A 84 -13.00 -15.88 1.44
C GLU A 84 -11.78 -15.12 0.93
N SER A 85 -10.89 -15.81 0.21
CA SER A 85 -9.69 -15.20 -0.37
C SER A 85 -10.07 -14.07 -1.33
N LEU A 86 -11.03 -14.33 -2.23
CA LEU A 86 -11.48 -13.34 -3.20
C LEU A 86 -12.11 -12.13 -2.52
N THR A 87 -12.84 -12.34 -1.43
CA THR A 87 -13.49 -11.27 -0.66
C THR A 87 -12.44 -10.42 0.07
N LEU A 88 -11.53 -11.02 0.82
CA LEU A 88 -10.56 -10.28 1.65
C LEU A 88 -9.49 -9.59 0.79
N PHE A 89 -8.95 -10.27 -0.22
CA PHE A 89 -8.01 -9.65 -1.16
C PHE A 89 -8.70 -8.65 -2.10
N GLY A 90 -9.94 -8.94 -2.52
CA GLY A 90 -10.74 -7.99 -3.29
C GLY A 90 -11.03 -6.72 -2.51
N LEU A 91 -11.38 -6.84 -1.23
CA LEU A 91 -11.55 -5.71 -0.33
C LEU A 91 -10.22 -4.97 -0.10
N GLY A 92 -9.09 -5.70 -0.05
CA GLY A 92 -7.75 -5.13 -0.04
C GLY A 92 -7.50 -4.21 -1.23
N PHE A 93 -7.80 -4.68 -2.44
CA PHE A 93 -7.68 -3.90 -3.67
C PHE A 93 -8.57 -2.66 -3.65
N LEU A 94 -9.85 -2.81 -3.28
CA LEU A 94 -10.78 -1.70 -3.14
C LEU A 94 -10.32 -0.68 -2.08
N GLY A 95 -9.69 -1.16 -1.00
CA GLY A 95 -9.10 -0.33 0.04
C GLY A 95 -7.96 0.54 -0.45
N ILE A 96 -7.18 0.08 -1.44
CA ILE A 96 -6.16 0.91 -2.11
C ILE A 96 -6.84 2.05 -2.86
N SER A 97 -7.83 1.74 -3.70
CA SER A 97 -8.58 2.76 -4.45
C SER A 97 -9.20 3.78 -3.50
N TYR A 98 -9.95 3.32 -2.50
CA TYR A 98 -10.57 4.21 -1.52
C TYR A 98 -9.54 5.01 -0.71
N GLY A 99 -8.40 4.43 -0.37
CA GLY A 99 -7.32 5.12 0.34
C GLY A 99 -6.72 6.30 -0.43
N VAL A 100 -6.58 6.16 -1.75
CA VAL A 100 -6.10 7.23 -2.64
C VAL A 100 -7.12 8.37 -2.72
N PHE A 101 -8.38 8.04 -3.03
CA PHE A 101 -9.42 9.04 -3.28
C PHE A 101 -9.96 9.68 -1.99
N SER A 102 -10.01 8.96 -0.88
CA SER A 102 -10.51 9.52 0.39
C SER A 102 -9.51 10.43 1.09
N ALA A 103 -8.24 10.45 0.67
CA ALA A 103 -7.24 11.32 1.25
C ALA A 103 -7.55 12.80 0.96
N SER A 104 -7.35 13.65 1.97
CA SER A 104 -7.33 15.10 1.73
C SER A 104 -6.13 15.43 0.87
N TRP A 105 -6.39 16.01 -0.30
CA TRP A 105 -5.36 16.54 -1.18
C TRP A 105 -4.99 17.98 -0.82
N ASP A 106 -5.73 18.58 0.11
CA ASP A 106 -5.46 19.90 0.65
C ASP A 106 -4.49 19.83 1.86
N PRO A 107 -3.78 20.93 2.18
CA PRO A 107 -2.86 20.98 3.33
C PRO A 107 -3.57 20.71 4.66
N GLU A 108 -4.85 21.10 4.77
CA GLU A 108 -5.63 20.93 5.97
C GLU A 108 -5.98 19.45 6.24
N PRO A 109 -6.02 19.04 7.52
CA PRO A 109 -6.48 17.71 7.90
C PRO A 109 -7.93 17.51 7.46
N GLY A 110 -8.15 16.61 6.50
CA GLY A 110 -9.49 16.20 6.08
C GLY A 110 -10.20 15.29 7.10
N SER A 111 -11.42 14.91 6.75
CA SER A 111 -12.33 14.05 7.52
C SER A 111 -11.74 12.67 7.82
N LEU A 112 -12.06 12.11 9.00
CA LEU A 112 -11.61 10.80 9.46
C LEU A 112 -11.89 9.67 8.45
N LEU A 113 -13.09 9.64 7.87
CA LEU A 113 -13.47 8.66 6.85
C LEU A 113 -13.14 9.13 5.43
N GLY A 114 -13.10 10.44 5.17
CA GLY A 114 -12.73 10.97 3.86
C GLY A 114 -13.82 10.87 2.78
N ILE A 115 -15.10 10.72 3.18
CA ILE A 115 -16.20 10.51 2.22
C ILE A 115 -16.45 11.76 1.36
N GLY A 116 -16.29 12.96 1.93
CA GLY A 116 -16.44 14.22 1.18
C GLY A 116 -15.31 14.41 0.16
N GLU A 117 -14.10 14.12 0.60
CA GLU A 117 -12.86 14.16 -0.17
C GLU A 117 -12.92 13.16 -1.32
N PHE A 118 -13.40 11.94 -1.05
CA PHE A 118 -13.62 10.92 -2.07
C PHE A 118 -14.51 11.42 -3.22
N ARG A 119 -15.68 11.99 -2.90
CA ARG A 119 -16.61 12.48 -3.92
C ARG A 119 -16.00 13.63 -4.73
N ARG A 120 -15.32 14.56 -4.06
CA ARG A 120 -14.65 15.70 -4.71
C ARG A 120 -13.51 15.24 -5.62
N ASN A 121 -12.60 14.42 -5.11
CA ASN A 121 -11.43 13.93 -5.83
C ASN A 121 -11.83 13.06 -7.03
N LEU A 122 -12.82 12.19 -6.85
CA LEU A 122 -13.35 11.36 -7.93
C LEU A 122 -14.04 12.22 -9.01
N GLY A 123 -14.83 13.21 -8.58
CA GLY A 123 -15.48 14.15 -9.50
C GLY A 123 -14.49 14.93 -10.34
N ASN A 124 -13.40 15.42 -9.74
CA ASN A 124 -12.35 16.16 -10.44
C ASN A 124 -11.65 15.29 -11.50
N ILE A 125 -11.31 14.04 -11.17
CA ILE A 125 -10.66 13.12 -12.11
C ILE A 125 -11.59 12.79 -13.29
N ILE A 126 -12.88 12.54 -13.04
CA ILE A 126 -13.85 12.26 -14.11
C ILE A 126 -14.01 13.46 -15.04
N GLN A 127 -14.03 14.68 -14.48
CA GLN A 127 -14.10 15.91 -15.27
C GLN A 127 -12.86 16.09 -16.16
N GLN A 128 -11.67 15.92 -15.58
CA GLN A 128 -10.40 15.99 -16.32
C GLN A 128 -10.31 14.93 -17.43
N TRP A 129 -10.81 13.72 -17.19
CA TRP A 129 -10.85 12.66 -18.20
C TRP A 129 -11.77 13.04 -19.38
N ARG A 130 -12.95 13.61 -19.09
CA ARG A 130 -13.87 14.08 -20.13
C ARG A 130 -13.29 15.24 -20.96
N GLU A 131 -12.62 16.19 -20.31
CA GLU A 131 -11.94 17.31 -20.98
C GLU A 131 -10.78 16.82 -21.86
N SER A 132 -10.02 15.83 -21.38
CA SER A 132 -8.92 15.23 -22.14
C SER A 132 -9.43 14.45 -23.35
N ALA A 133 -10.55 13.72 -23.20
CA ALA A 133 -11.21 13.02 -24.29
C ALA A 133 -11.69 14.02 -25.37
N ALA A 134 -12.33 15.12 -24.97
CA ALA A 134 -12.78 16.15 -25.91
C ALA A 134 -11.62 16.89 -26.62
N ARG A 135 -10.50 17.14 -25.91
CA ARG A 135 -9.32 17.76 -26.49
C ARG A 135 -8.63 16.86 -27.51
N SER A 136 -8.68 15.54 -27.31
CA SER A 136 -8.11 14.58 -28.26
C SER A 136 -8.84 14.58 -29.60
N SER A 137 -10.18 14.64 -29.60
CA SER A 137 -10.98 14.70 -30.83
C SER A 137 -10.79 16.00 -31.61
N GLU A 138 -10.71 17.14 -30.93
CA GLU A 138 -10.47 18.46 -31.56
C GLU A 138 -9.08 18.53 -32.25
N SER A 139 -8.08 17.88 -31.64
CA SER A 139 -6.71 17.82 -32.18
C SER A 139 -6.57 16.93 -33.41
N SER A 140 -7.46 15.94 -33.56
CA SER A 140 -7.51 15.06 -34.73
C SER A 140 -8.13 15.79 -35.92
N ASP A 141 -9.22 16.52 -35.70
CA ASP A 141 -9.94 17.26 -36.74
C ASP A 141 -9.10 18.44 -37.29
N SER A 142 -8.35 19.13 -36.41
CA SER A 142 -7.43 20.22 -36.79
C SER A 142 -6.18 19.76 -37.57
N ARG A 143 -5.91 18.44 -37.67
CA ARG A 143 -4.78 17.89 -38.41
C ARG A 143 -5.17 17.40 -39.81
N GLU A 144 -6.46 17.30 -40.11
CA GLU A 144 -6.99 16.86 -41.42
C GLU A 144 -7.52 18.02 -42.28
N ALA A 145 -7.60 19.24 -41.74
CA ALA A 145 -7.95 20.48 -42.46
C ALA A 145 -6.70 21.26 -42.90
#